data_AF-A0A1U6HUU1-F1
#
_entry.id   AF-A0A1U6HUU1-F1
#
_cell.length_a   1.000
_cell.length_b   1.000
_cell.length_c   1.000
_cell.angle_alpha   90.00
_cell.angle_beta   90.00
_cell.angle_gamma   90.00
#
_symmetry.space_group_name_H-M   'P 1'
#
loop_
_entity.id
_entity.type
_entity.pdbx_description
1 polymer ?
#
loop_
_entity_poly.entity_id
_entity_poly.type
_entity_poly.pdbx_seq_one_letter_code
_entity_poly.pdbx_strand_id
1 'polypeptide(L)'
;MDYWTRIIGTAALGSMCLALWAAVAGAQEQGPVDGQEPTAPEEIVVEAPRSVPARIERSSTTGAPIVTTTVRIPVLYNDLDLSQPHDQDRLMTRVRSVARAVCDELDRIYPFNPDQDCVTRALANGTKAAQQAIAEAQTVP
;
A
#
# COMPACT_ATOMS: atom_id res chain seq x y z
N MET A 1 -33.21 6.74 -1.46
CA MET A 1 -33.29 8.21 -1.43
C MET A 1 -32.37 8.72 -2.55
N ASP A 2 -32.72 8.60 -3.82
CA ASP A 2 -33.90 9.15 -4.52
C ASP A 2 -33.83 10.69 -4.56
N TYR A 3 -33.98 11.39 -5.70
CA TYR A 3 -34.61 11.01 -6.97
C TYR A 3 -33.87 11.62 -8.18
N TRP A 4 -33.75 10.89 -9.29
CA TRP A 4 -33.79 11.53 -10.63
C TRP A 4 -34.30 10.59 -11.75
N THR A 5 -35.58 10.28 -11.69
CA THR A 5 -36.30 9.57 -12.76
C THR A 5 -36.74 10.56 -13.85
N ARG A 6 -36.94 10.04 -15.08
CA ARG A 6 -37.62 10.65 -16.26
C ARG A 6 -36.74 11.47 -17.22
N ILE A 7 -36.22 10.77 -18.23
CA ILE A 7 -36.47 11.19 -19.62
C ILE A 7 -37.31 10.09 -20.26
N ILE A 8 -38.44 10.46 -20.86
CA ILE A 8 -39.39 9.56 -21.56
C ILE A 8 -39.33 9.95 -23.04
N GLY A 9 -39.18 8.99 -23.95
CA GLY A 9 -38.98 9.30 -25.37
C GLY A 9 -38.97 8.13 -26.35
N THR A 10 -39.56 6.98 -26.01
CA THR A 10 -39.61 5.82 -26.91
C THR A 10 -40.69 5.98 -27.99
N ALA A 11 -40.34 6.64 -29.09
CA ALA A 11 -41.10 6.57 -30.34
C ALA A 11 -40.84 5.22 -31.02
N ALA A 12 -41.87 4.37 -31.12
CA ALA A 12 -41.82 3.12 -31.86
C ALA A 12 -42.37 3.29 -33.28
N LEU A 13 -41.80 2.57 -34.25
CA LEU A 13 -42.40 1.97 -35.47
C LEU A 13 -41.30 1.59 -36.48
N GLY A 14 -41.48 0.51 -37.24
CA GLY A 14 -40.46 -0.01 -38.20
C GLY A 14 -39.77 -1.29 -37.69
N SER A 15 -40.41 -2.47 -37.67
CA SER A 15 -40.90 -3.28 -38.81
C SER A 15 -39.85 -4.24 -39.39
N MET A 16 -40.13 -5.55 -39.19
CA MET A 16 -39.91 -6.64 -40.15
C MET A 16 -38.47 -6.93 -40.64
N CYS A 17 -37.82 -7.90 -39.99
CA CYS A 17 -37.15 -8.98 -40.73
C CYS A 17 -37.14 -10.29 -39.91
N LEU A 18 -37.56 -11.40 -40.52
CA LEU A 18 -37.49 -12.73 -39.92
C LEU A 18 -36.17 -13.40 -40.32
N ALA A 19 -35.30 -13.62 -39.35
CA ALA A 19 -34.15 -14.51 -39.50
C ALA A 19 -34.20 -15.57 -38.39
N LEU A 20 -34.42 -16.83 -38.77
CA LEU A 20 -33.96 -17.96 -37.97
C LEU A 20 -32.42 -17.89 -37.94
N TRP A 21 -31.80 -18.40 -36.87
CA TRP A 21 -30.64 -19.29 -36.97
C TRP A 21 -30.45 -20.07 -35.66
N ALA A 22 -29.55 -21.06 -35.68
CA ALA A 22 -29.58 -22.18 -34.75
C ALA A 22 -29.35 -21.80 -33.28
N ALA A 23 -30.04 -22.51 -32.38
CA ALA A 23 -29.68 -22.58 -30.97
C ALA A 23 -28.35 -23.32 -30.83
N VAL A 24 -27.25 -22.57 -30.70
CA VAL A 24 -25.97 -23.13 -30.25
C VAL A 24 -26.10 -23.48 -28.77
N ALA A 25 -26.21 -24.78 -28.47
CA ALA A 25 -26.12 -25.32 -27.13
C ALA A 25 -24.66 -25.24 -26.65
N GLY A 26 -24.18 -24.02 -26.41
CA GLY A 26 -22.86 -23.76 -25.86
C GLY A 26 -22.82 -24.21 -24.41
N ALA A 27 -22.42 -25.47 -24.19
CA ALA A 27 -22.00 -25.95 -22.89
C ALA A 27 -20.75 -25.16 -22.46
N GLN A 28 -20.99 -24.04 -21.77
CA GLN A 28 -19.95 -23.31 -21.05
C GLN A 28 -19.61 -24.16 -19.83
N GLU A 29 -18.68 -25.10 -19.99
CA GLU A 29 -18.00 -25.75 -18.87
C GLU A 29 -17.17 -24.69 -18.14
N GLN A 30 -17.85 -23.91 -17.30
CA GLN A 30 -17.25 -23.14 -16.23
C GLN A 30 -16.78 -24.12 -15.15
N GLY A 31 -15.74 -24.90 -15.49
CA GLY A 31 -14.93 -25.57 -14.48
C GLY A 31 -14.48 -24.53 -13.45
N PRO A 32 -14.41 -24.89 -12.16
CA PRO A 32 -14.04 -23.95 -11.12
C PRO A 32 -12.66 -23.39 -11.44
N VAL A 33 -12.61 -22.10 -11.80
CA VAL A 33 -11.40 -21.32 -11.65
C VAL A 33 -11.25 -21.15 -10.15
N ASP A 34 -10.43 -22.00 -9.55
CA ASP A 34 -10.02 -21.85 -8.15
C ASP A 34 -9.35 -20.48 -8.01
N GLY A 35 -10.14 -19.52 -7.53
CA GLY A 35 -9.74 -18.15 -7.25
C GLY A 35 -8.84 -18.12 -6.03
N GLN A 36 -7.64 -18.69 -6.17
CA GLN A 36 -6.55 -18.51 -5.23
C GLN A 36 -6.16 -17.03 -5.28
N GLU A 37 -6.84 -16.22 -4.47
CA GLU A 37 -6.51 -14.83 -4.23
C GLU A 37 -5.02 -14.77 -3.85
N PRO A 38 -4.17 -13.99 -4.55
CA PRO A 38 -2.74 -14.02 -4.29
C PRO A 38 -2.46 -13.61 -2.84
N THR A 39 -2.00 -14.56 -2.03
CA THR A 39 -1.70 -14.34 -0.60
C THR A 39 -0.83 -13.09 -0.47
N ALA A 40 -1.39 -12.04 0.13
CA ALA A 40 -0.68 -10.78 0.28
C ALA A 40 0.59 -11.03 1.11
N PRO A 41 1.76 -10.56 0.65
CA PRO A 41 3.01 -10.85 1.33
C PRO A 41 3.00 -10.22 2.72
N GLU A 42 3.37 -11.01 3.72
CA GLU A 42 3.56 -10.56 5.10
C GLU A 42 4.66 -9.48 5.16
N GLU A 43 4.25 -8.26 5.51
CA GLU A 43 5.13 -7.10 5.55
C GLU A 43 4.78 -6.14 6.70
N ILE A 44 5.81 -5.49 7.26
CA ILE A 44 5.65 -4.32 8.12
C ILE A 44 6.25 -3.09 7.44
N VAL A 45 5.52 -1.97 7.47
CA VAL A 45 6.01 -0.71 6.89
C VAL A 45 6.85 0.04 7.91
N VAL A 46 8.07 0.40 7.54
CA VAL A 46 8.92 1.33 8.30
C VAL A 46 8.77 2.72 7.70
N GLU A 47 8.39 3.70 8.52
CA GLU A 47 8.14 5.08 8.07
C GLU A 47 9.08 6.09 8.71
N ALA A 48 9.57 7.02 7.88
CA ALA A 48 10.31 8.21 8.32
C ALA A 48 9.57 9.49 7.89
N PRO A 49 8.81 10.14 8.80
CA PRO A 49 8.23 11.46 8.56
C PRO A 49 9.25 12.56 8.87
N ARG A 50 9.39 13.54 7.95
CA ARG A 50 10.26 14.70 8.08
C ARG A 50 9.54 15.98 7.63
N SER A 51 9.62 17.03 8.45
CA SER A 51 9.13 18.37 8.12
C SER A 51 10.14 19.11 7.24
N VAL A 52 9.72 19.54 6.05
CA VAL A 52 10.59 20.16 5.03
C VAL A 52 9.90 21.38 4.41
N PRO A 53 10.64 22.38 3.90
CA PRO A 53 10.06 23.46 3.11
C PRO A 53 9.43 22.91 1.83
N ALA A 54 8.23 23.38 1.50
CA ALA A 54 7.53 22.98 0.28
C ALA A 54 8.33 23.34 -0.99
N ARG A 55 8.28 22.45 -2.00
CA ARG A 55 8.88 22.64 -3.32
C ARG A 55 8.00 23.54 -4.19
N ILE A 56 7.90 24.81 -3.82
CA ILE A 56 7.21 25.87 -4.58
C ILE A 56 8.23 26.96 -4.92
N GLU A 57 8.09 27.59 -6.08
CA GLU A 57 8.84 28.82 -6.39
C GLU A 57 8.48 29.90 -5.36
N ARG A 58 9.51 30.59 -4.85
CA ARG A 58 9.37 31.47 -3.69
C ARG A 58 9.41 32.93 -4.11
N SER A 59 8.47 33.72 -3.59
CA SER A 59 8.73 35.14 -3.40
C SER A 59 9.88 35.31 -2.40
N SER A 60 10.83 36.18 -2.73
CA SER A 60 11.93 36.56 -1.83
C SER A 60 11.44 37.27 -0.56
N THR A 61 10.19 37.75 -0.54
CA THR A 61 9.60 38.50 0.59
C THR A 61 8.91 37.60 1.62
N THR A 62 8.43 36.41 1.24
CA THR A 62 7.45 35.64 2.04
C THR A 62 7.88 34.22 2.41
N GLY A 63 8.92 33.67 1.77
CA GLY A 63 9.39 32.31 2.03
C GLY A 63 8.49 31.20 1.46
N ALA A 64 8.60 29.99 2.00
CA ALA A 64 7.77 28.84 1.63
C ALA A 64 7.16 28.19 2.89
N PRO A 65 5.94 27.63 2.81
CA PRO A 65 5.34 26.88 3.91
C PRO A 65 6.11 25.58 4.18
N ILE A 66 6.00 25.07 5.40
CA ILE A 66 6.53 23.76 5.80
C ILE A 66 5.47 22.68 5.54
N VAL A 67 5.90 21.52 5.04
CA VAL A 67 5.08 20.33 4.79
C VAL A 67 5.78 19.09 5.35
N THR A 68 5.01 18.10 5.80
CA THR A 68 5.56 16.79 6.17
C THR A 68 5.69 15.93 4.92
N THR A 69 6.90 15.46 4.61
CA THR A 69 7.12 14.35 3.66
C THR A 69 7.42 13.08 4.45
N THR A 70 6.88 11.94 4.03
CA THR A 70 7.15 10.64 4.65
C THR A 70 7.69 9.67 3.60
N VAL A 71 8.85 9.07 3.88
CA VAL A 71 9.36 7.92 3.13
C VAL A 71 8.89 6.64 3.84
N ARG A 72 8.46 5.66 3.05
CA ARG A 72 7.92 4.38 3.50
C ARG A 72 8.62 3.26 2.76
N ILE A 73 9.13 2.25 3.45
CA ILE A 73 9.70 1.04 2.85
C ILE A 73 9.17 -0.18 3.60
N PRO A 74 8.61 -1.19 2.90
CA PRO A 74 8.18 -2.43 3.53
C PRO A 74 9.36 -3.32 3.91
N VAL A 75 9.21 -4.02 5.03
CA VAL A 75 10.06 -5.13 5.47
C VAL A 75 9.25 -6.40 5.30
N LEU A 76 9.53 -7.15 4.24
CA LEU A 76 8.95 -8.48 4.02
C LEU A 76 9.47 -9.46 5.08
N TYR A 77 8.62 -10.36 5.56
CA TYR A 77 9.01 -11.40 6.54
C TYR A 77 8.41 -12.80 6.30
N ASN A 78 7.71 -13.03 5.19
CA ASN A 78 7.20 -14.33 4.71
C ASN A 78 8.18 -15.54 4.75
N ASP A 79 9.49 -15.29 4.84
CA ASP A 79 10.55 -16.30 4.92
C ASP A 79 11.09 -16.53 6.35
N LEU A 80 10.39 -16.01 7.36
CA LEU A 80 10.76 -16.05 8.78
C LEU A 80 9.64 -16.67 9.62
N ASP A 81 9.95 -17.71 10.39
CA ASP A 81 9.02 -18.27 11.37
C ASP A 81 9.06 -17.42 12.65
N LEU A 82 8.15 -16.46 12.78
CA LEU A 82 8.12 -15.55 13.93
C LEU A 82 7.78 -16.22 15.28
N SER A 83 7.44 -17.51 15.31
CA SER A 83 7.42 -18.28 16.57
C SER A 83 8.83 -18.54 17.12
N GLN A 84 9.85 -18.56 16.25
CA GLN A 84 11.24 -18.88 16.58
C GLN A 84 12.06 -17.62 16.92
N PRO A 85 12.75 -17.56 18.08
CA PRO A 85 13.52 -16.38 18.49
C PRO A 85 14.60 -15.91 17.49
N HIS A 86 15.26 -16.84 16.78
CA HIS A 86 16.26 -16.50 15.76
C HIS A 86 15.66 -15.71 14.59
N ASP A 87 14.42 -16.00 14.21
CA ASP A 87 13.74 -15.37 13.09
C ASP A 87 13.07 -14.04 13.52
N GLN A 88 12.66 -13.92 14.78
CA GLN A 88 12.37 -12.63 15.43
C GLN A 88 13.59 -11.69 15.39
N ASP A 89 14.79 -12.18 15.74
CA ASP A 89 16.05 -11.41 15.65
C ASP A 89 16.41 -11.01 14.21
N ARG A 90 16.08 -11.87 13.22
CA ARG A 90 16.22 -11.54 11.79
C ARG A 90 15.27 -10.42 11.37
N LEU A 91 14.00 -10.47 11.77
CA LEU A 91 13.04 -9.38 11.52
C LEU A 91 13.54 -8.06 12.13
N MET A 92 13.96 -8.08 13.40
CA MET A 92 14.51 -6.90 14.08
C MET A 92 15.79 -6.37 13.41
N THR A 93 16.59 -7.25 12.81
CA THR A 93 17.78 -6.86 12.02
C THR A 93 17.38 -6.21 10.69
N ARG A 94 16.36 -6.73 9.99
CA ARG A 94 15.81 -6.12 8.77
C ARG A 94 15.22 -4.73 9.05
N VAL A 95 14.42 -4.59 10.09
CA VAL A 95 13.87 -3.29 10.55
C VAL A 95 14.98 -2.28 10.78
N ARG A 96 16.05 -2.65 11.50
CA ARG A 96 17.20 -1.77 11.75
C ARG A 96 17.97 -1.39 10.48
N SER A 97 17.92 -2.23 9.43
CA SER A 97 18.47 -1.91 8.12
C SER A 97 17.60 -0.92 7.36
N VAL A 98 16.29 -1.20 7.26
CA VAL A 98 15.34 -0.34 6.54
C VAL A 98 15.15 1.02 7.23
N ALA A 99 15.22 1.09 8.56
CA ALA A 99 15.21 2.33 9.34
C ALA A 99 16.36 3.28 9.01
N ARG A 100 17.47 2.79 8.43
CA ARG A 100 18.51 3.63 7.82
C ARG A 100 18.13 4.00 6.39
N ALA A 101 17.78 3.01 5.56
CA ALA A 101 17.44 3.22 4.15
C ALA A 101 16.33 4.28 3.92
N VAL A 102 15.30 4.36 4.78
CA VAL A 102 14.26 5.42 4.70
C VAL A 102 14.82 6.81 4.97
N CYS A 103 15.85 6.93 5.80
CA CYS A 103 16.53 8.19 6.11
C CYS A 103 17.60 8.54 5.06
N ASP A 104 18.30 7.54 4.52
CA ASP A 104 19.25 7.70 3.41
C ASP A 104 18.54 8.17 2.12
N GLU A 105 17.30 7.73 1.90
CA GLU A 105 16.39 8.23 0.86
C GLU A 105 15.97 9.68 1.14
N LEU A 106 15.44 9.98 2.34
CA LEU A 106 15.09 11.35 2.75
C LEU A 106 16.27 12.34 2.61
N ASP A 107 17.48 11.97 3.03
CA ASP A 107 18.66 12.82 2.93
C ASP A 107 19.10 13.02 1.47
N ARG A 108 18.92 12.02 0.61
CA ARG A 108 19.12 12.14 -0.85
C ARG A 108 18.09 13.05 -1.52
N ILE A 109 16.82 13.04 -1.10
CA ILE A 109 15.78 13.90 -1.70
C ILE A 109 15.66 15.28 -1.03
N TYR A 110 16.13 15.47 0.21
CA TYR A 110 16.15 16.74 0.95
C TYR A 110 17.51 17.02 1.64
N PRO A 111 18.62 17.13 0.89
CA PRO A 111 19.98 17.22 1.45
C PRO A 111 20.25 18.48 2.28
N PHE A 112 19.43 19.53 2.12
CA PHE A 112 19.52 20.77 2.91
C PHE A 112 18.65 20.76 4.18
N ASN A 113 17.99 19.64 4.48
CA ASN A 113 17.16 19.44 5.68
C ASN A 113 17.51 18.10 6.36
N PRO A 114 18.76 17.88 6.82
CA PRO A 114 19.15 16.67 7.54
C PRO A 114 18.45 16.57 8.91
N ASP A 115 18.23 15.34 9.36
CA ASP A 115 17.43 15.04 10.56
C ASP A 115 18.13 13.95 11.38
N GLN A 116 18.85 14.38 12.42
CA GLN A 116 19.73 13.51 13.21
C GLN A 116 18.97 12.41 13.97
N ASP A 117 17.69 12.67 14.29
CA ASP A 117 16.83 11.72 15.00
C ASP A 117 16.05 10.78 14.05
N CYS A 118 16.18 10.95 12.73
CA CYS A 118 15.42 10.22 11.72
C CYS A 118 15.49 8.69 11.93
N VAL A 119 16.71 8.14 12.04
CA VAL A 119 16.93 6.70 12.20
C VAL A 119 16.37 6.21 13.54
N THR A 120 16.48 7.01 14.60
CA THR A 120 15.92 6.69 15.93
C THR A 120 14.39 6.59 15.88
N ARG A 121 13.72 7.55 15.23
CA ARG A 121 12.25 7.56 15.10
C ARG A 121 11.75 6.45 14.16
N ALA A 122 12.41 6.24 13.03
CA ALA A 122 12.09 5.16 12.09
C ALA A 122 12.29 3.78 12.73
N LEU A 123 13.37 3.58 13.47
CA LEU A 123 13.62 2.34 14.22
C LEU A 123 12.54 2.12 15.29
N ALA A 124 12.14 3.14 16.04
CA ALA A 124 11.07 3.01 17.04
C ALA A 124 9.72 2.65 16.41
N ASN A 125 9.36 3.28 15.28
CA ASN A 125 8.17 2.97 14.50
C ASN A 125 8.17 1.52 13.98
N GLY A 126 9.23 1.11 13.29
CA GLY A 126 9.37 -0.25 12.75
C GLY A 126 9.49 -1.33 13.84
N THR A 127 10.12 -1.02 14.97
CA THR A 127 10.20 -1.94 16.14
C THR A 127 8.82 -2.23 16.71
N LYS A 128 7.95 -1.20 16.82
CA LYS A 128 6.57 -1.40 17.26
C LYS A 128 5.81 -2.33 16.30
N ALA A 129 5.93 -2.12 14.99
CA ALA A 129 5.27 -2.96 14.00
C ALA A 129 5.77 -4.42 14.04
N ALA A 130 7.08 -4.63 14.17
CA ALA A 130 7.66 -5.97 14.34
C ALA A 130 7.17 -6.65 15.62
N GLN A 131 7.10 -5.94 16.74
CA GLN A 131 6.58 -6.47 18.00
C GLN A 131 5.10 -6.88 17.90
N GLN A 132 4.30 -6.22 17.07
CA GLN A 132 2.91 -6.61 16.80
C GLN A 132 2.86 -7.93 16.00
N ALA A 133 3.57 -8.02 14.87
CA ALA A 133 3.63 -9.26 14.07
C ALA A 133 4.18 -10.46 14.86
N ILE A 134 5.18 -10.25 15.71
CA ILE A 134 5.75 -11.29 16.59
C ILE A 134 4.74 -11.72 17.67
N ALA A 135 3.99 -10.79 18.25
CA ALA A 135 2.95 -11.12 19.24
C ALA A 135 1.77 -11.86 18.59
N GLU A 136 1.37 -11.48 17.37
CA GLU A 136 0.32 -12.13 16.60
C GLU A 136 0.71 -13.59 16.27
N ALA A 137 1.94 -13.83 15.79
CA ALA A 137 2.46 -15.18 15.54
C ALA A 137 2.48 -16.08 16.79
N GLN A 138 2.72 -15.51 17.98
CA GLN A 138 2.70 -16.25 19.26
C GLN A 138 1.28 -16.61 19.74
N THR A 139 0.22 -16.14 19.06
CA THR A 139 -1.18 -16.50 19.38
C THR A 139 -1.80 -17.55 18.46
N VAL A 140 -1.06 -18.00 17.44
CA VAL A 140 -1.48 -19.11 16.56
C VAL A 140 -1.10 -20.45 17.22
N PRO A 141 -2.06 -21.37 17.44
CA PRO A 141 -1.85 -22.64 18.15
C PRO A 141 -1.41 -23.81 17.26
#